data_AF-A0A3R7P9T5-F1
#
_entry.id   AF-A0A3R7P9T5-F1
#
_cell.length_a   1.000
_cell.length_b   1.000
_cell.length_c   1.000
_cell.angle_alpha   90.00
_cell.angle_beta   90.00
_cell.angle_gamma   90.00
#
_symmetry.space_group_name_H-M   'P 1'
#
loop_
_entity.id
_entity.type
_entity.pdbx_description
1 polymer ?
#
loop_
_entity_poly.entity_id
_entity_poly.type
_entity_poly.pdbx_seq_one_letter_code
_entity_poly.pdbx_strand_id
1 'polypeptide(L)'
;MVISIFKETPPPARESSEGITVSNGSVAAGGASAAGASPAGVCAPPRPRGQGHCTFPNRAQSSGNVKWLWPVDRESLSFHLVHNHGTRMGLYHMRLNSASPLKTEDVERALFHLQRKNPALRVDLRLRENVWWFCEQEGIKVDFKMLSEGTSSEEEIQRMCEGGFPDGATWKFRMIPLGKDAPCAIPEVKGDFPYQYSIMVTGHHALGDGLSASLVAKQMVELLNDVILGCHVSDEVSSRFVQREELGEIESRIIKKLEEDPERHDYVKQTMPTSTPLLLQAFPRPSVDRAATRHLSRIVDVEVTRKFEKQCKSHGVTINSAFSAVINIALIRLVQKSGISQQSYQIASNHAVSMLRYLKRTPRDVVGGYAVLRSHISKVTDNHAKNFWEYATEINGELREGLTSELPLEQKMARLMAQPNHWKEWAQNPPAVVHDYGITNIGHFPMPERRVDDQVLVTDAASVAMVHKYIHMLLFLVHTFRGRCNYSISYATDHIADETAILLADEVMAVYQEVSEVNGM
;
A
#
# COMPACT_ATOMS: atom_id res chain seq x y z
N MET A 1 8.27 -2.71 23.76
CA MET A 1 6.88 -2.71 24.26
C MET A 1 5.96 -2.86 23.06
N VAL A 2 5.53 -4.09 22.75
CA VAL A 2 4.72 -4.45 21.58
C VAL A 2 3.27 -4.53 22.06
N ILE A 3 2.44 -3.56 21.69
CA ILE A 3 1.00 -3.66 21.93
C ILE A 3 0.41 -4.53 20.81
N SER A 4 0.50 -5.84 21.00
CA SER A 4 -0.55 -6.75 20.54
C SER A 4 -1.80 -6.41 21.35
N ILE A 5 -2.84 -5.88 20.70
CA ILE A 5 -4.15 -5.77 21.34
C ILE A 5 -4.69 -7.19 21.47
N PHE A 6 -4.49 -7.81 22.63
CA PHE A 6 -5.20 -9.02 23.02
C PHE A 6 -6.69 -8.70 23.20
N LYS A 7 -7.53 -9.67 22.84
CA LYS A 7 -8.99 -9.61 23.01
C LYS A 7 -9.33 -9.37 24.49
N GLU A 8 -9.88 -8.20 24.81
CA GLU A 8 -10.66 -8.02 26.04
C GLU A 8 -12.13 -8.33 25.73
N THR A 9 -12.72 -9.21 26.54
CA THR A 9 -14.12 -9.60 26.50
C THR A 9 -15.00 -8.42 26.93
N PRO A 10 -16.05 -8.04 26.19
CA PRO A 10 -16.95 -6.99 26.62
C PRO A 10 -17.89 -7.48 27.74
N PRO A 11 -18.28 -6.60 28.69
CA PRO A 11 -19.33 -6.91 29.66
C PRO A 11 -20.72 -6.91 28.98
N PRO A 12 -21.72 -7.60 29.55
CA PRO A 12 -23.05 -7.71 28.94
C PRO A 12 -23.78 -6.37 28.96
N ALA A 13 -24.34 -5.99 27.80
CA ALA A 13 -25.21 -4.82 27.65
C ALA A 13 -26.63 -5.14 28.13
N ARG A 14 -27.21 -4.18 28.85
CA ARG A 14 -28.60 -4.18 29.35
C ARG A 14 -29.57 -3.88 28.21
N GLU A 15 -30.72 -4.54 28.27
CA GLU A 15 -31.90 -4.29 27.44
C GLU A 15 -32.56 -2.94 27.77
N SER A 16 -32.99 -2.20 26.74
CA SER A 16 -34.18 -1.35 26.81
C SER A 16 -34.77 -1.09 25.43
N SER A 17 -35.88 -1.78 25.19
CA SER A 17 -37.15 -1.42 24.53
C SER A 17 -37.39 -0.07 23.86
N GLU A 18 -38.25 -0.17 22.82
CA GLU A 18 -39.15 0.84 22.20
C GLU A 18 -38.48 1.89 21.30
N GLY A 19 -38.83 2.08 20.02
CA GLY A 19 -40.05 1.79 19.28
C GLY A 19 -40.62 3.11 18.77
N ILE A 20 -40.56 3.40 17.45
CA ILE A 20 -41.41 4.37 16.75
C ILE A 20 -41.37 4.06 15.24
N THR A 21 -42.55 3.85 14.68
CA THR A 21 -42.95 3.78 13.27
C THR A 21 -43.23 5.17 12.71
N VAL A 22 -42.76 5.54 11.52
CA VAL A 22 -43.48 6.46 10.59
C VAL A 22 -43.17 6.13 9.12
N SER A 23 -44.20 6.36 8.33
CA SER A 23 -44.61 5.97 6.98
C SER A 23 -43.80 6.42 5.76
N ASN A 24 -43.96 5.59 4.71
CA ASN A 24 -43.71 5.82 3.29
C ASN A 24 -44.41 7.07 2.70
N GLY A 25 -43.73 7.74 1.78
CA GLY A 25 -44.32 8.66 0.81
C GLY A 25 -43.55 8.61 -0.51
N SER A 26 -44.13 7.99 -1.52
CA SER A 26 -43.66 7.93 -2.90
C SER A 26 -44.25 9.08 -3.73
N VAL A 27 -43.46 9.69 -4.61
CA VAL A 27 -43.96 10.41 -5.80
C VAL A 27 -42.99 10.20 -6.96
N ALA A 28 -43.57 9.92 -8.13
CA ALA A 28 -42.93 9.52 -9.36
C ALA A 28 -42.65 10.68 -10.33
N ALA A 29 -41.60 10.49 -11.14
CA ALA A 29 -41.46 10.64 -12.60
C ALA A 29 -41.89 11.93 -13.35
N GLY A 30 -40.97 12.34 -14.25
CA GLY A 30 -41.16 13.17 -15.45
C GLY A 30 -39.87 13.96 -15.73
N GLY A 31 -39.09 13.82 -16.81
CA GLY A 31 -39.35 13.29 -18.14
C GLY A 31 -39.60 14.43 -19.13
N ALA A 32 -38.57 14.96 -19.81
CA ALA A 32 -38.63 15.48 -21.19
C ALA A 32 -37.29 16.02 -21.71
N SER A 33 -36.98 15.61 -22.93
CA SER A 33 -35.91 16.06 -23.83
C SER A 33 -36.23 17.38 -24.54
N ALA A 34 -35.22 18.08 -25.08
CA ALA A 34 -34.95 18.14 -26.53
C ALA A 34 -34.03 19.31 -26.98
N ALA A 35 -33.06 18.93 -27.83
CA ALA A 35 -32.63 19.55 -29.10
C ALA A 35 -31.95 20.94 -29.20
N GLY A 36 -30.84 20.96 -29.94
CA GLY A 36 -30.66 21.94 -31.05
C GLY A 36 -29.24 22.44 -31.41
N ALA A 37 -28.64 21.82 -32.45
CA ALA A 37 -27.76 22.40 -33.51
C ALA A 37 -26.36 22.96 -33.14
N SER A 38 -25.28 22.93 -33.95
CA SER A 38 -24.92 22.43 -35.30
C SER A 38 -23.37 22.57 -35.49
N PRO A 39 -22.76 22.12 -36.61
CA PRO A 39 -21.41 21.51 -36.62
C PRO A 39 -20.28 22.41 -37.16
N ALA A 40 -19.04 22.11 -36.75
CA ALA A 40 -17.84 22.47 -37.49
C ALA A 40 -16.65 21.55 -37.13
N GLY A 41 -15.90 21.11 -38.14
CA GLY A 41 -14.53 20.61 -37.97
C GLY A 41 -14.34 19.10 -38.08
N VAL A 42 -14.32 18.60 -39.31
CA VAL A 42 -13.72 17.29 -39.63
C VAL A 42 -12.20 17.41 -39.45
N CYS A 43 -11.69 17.00 -38.30
CA CYS A 43 -10.29 16.63 -38.14
C CYS A 43 -10.21 15.10 -38.17
N ALA A 44 -9.40 14.58 -39.09
CA ALA A 44 -9.14 13.15 -39.21
C ALA A 44 -8.67 12.58 -37.87
N PRO A 45 -9.11 11.36 -37.49
CA PRO A 45 -8.66 10.76 -36.25
C PRO A 45 -7.15 10.49 -36.35
N PRO A 46 -6.37 10.84 -35.31
CA PRO A 46 -4.97 10.42 -35.27
C PRO A 46 -4.94 8.90 -35.30
N ARG A 47 -4.18 8.35 -36.25
CA ARG A 47 -3.92 6.91 -36.31
C ARG A 47 -3.46 6.45 -34.93
N PRO A 48 -3.98 5.33 -34.39
CA PRO A 48 -3.49 4.78 -33.14
C PRO A 48 -2.04 4.39 -33.34
N ARG A 49 -1.11 5.20 -32.83
CA ARG A 49 0.28 4.78 -32.65
C ARG A 49 0.24 3.63 -31.65
N GLY A 50 0.81 2.50 -32.05
CA GLY A 50 0.66 1.22 -31.37
C GLY A 50 0.79 1.36 -29.86
N GLN A 51 -0.25 0.96 -29.14
CA GLN A 51 -0.12 0.60 -27.74
C GLN A 51 0.92 -0.51 -27.69
N GLY A 52 2.16 -0.15 -27.33
CA GLY A 52 3.16 -1.13 -26.93
C GLY A 52 2.65 -1.77 -25.65
N HIS A 53 1.74 -2.74 -25.79
CA HIS A 53 1.41 -3.63 -24.71
C HIS A 53 2.74 -4.28 -24.32
N CYS A 54 3.19 -4.06 -23.09
CA CYS A 54 4.06 -5.02 -22.43
C CYS A 54 3.26 -6.31 -22.28
N THR A 55 3.08 -7.05 -23.38
CA THR A 55 2.72 -8.45 -23.30
C THR A 55 3.97 -9.12 -22.74
N PHE A 56 4.01 -9.31 -21.43
CA PHE A 56 4.93 -10.27 -20.84
C PHE A 56 4.79 -11.56 -21.65
N PRO A 57 5.89 -12.19 -22.08
CA PRO A 57 5.80 -13.48 -22.74
C PRO A 57 4.94 -14.39 -21.87
N ASN A 58 3.99 -15.04 -22.52
CA ASN A 58 2.99 -15.87 -21.88
C ASN A 58 3.72 -16.90 -21.00
N ARG A 59 3.84 -16.65 -19.68
CA ARG A 59 4.60 -17.50 -18.72
C ARG A 59 4.12 -18.95 -18.71
N ALA A 60 2.96 -19.20 -19.32
CA ALA A 60 2.39 -20.50 -19.67
C ALA A 60 3.35 -21.47 -20.40
N GLN A 61 4.47 -21.01 -20.98
CA GLN A 61 5.39 -21.84 -21.76
C GLN A 61 6.85 -21.84 -21.28
N SER A 62 7.13 -21.40 -20.04
CA SER A 62 8.52 -21.47 -19.53
C SER A 62 8.97 -22.94 -19.35
N SER A 63 10.02 -23.33 -20.05
CA SER A 63 10.51 -24.72 -20.22
C SER A 63 11.37 -25.26 -19.06
N GLY A 64 11.31 -24.65 -17.88
CA GLY A 64 12.10 -25.08 -16.72
C GLY A 64 11.35 -26.07 -15.84
N ASN A 65 12.06 -27.06 -15.29
CA ASN A 65 11.56 -27.90 -14.21
C ASN A 65 11.12 -27.01 -13.02
N VAL A 66 9.96 -27.34 -12.45
CA VAL A 66 9.43 -26.65 -11.28
C VAL A 66 8.81 -27.64 -10.33
N LYS A 67 8.86 -27.31 -9.04
CA LYS A 67 8.07 -27.97 -8.02
C LYS A 67 6.73 -27.27 -7.90
N TRP A 68 5.68 -27.91 -8.37
CA TRP A 68 4.32 -27.38 -8.24
C TRP A 68 3.90 -27.33 -6.78
N LEU A 69 3.31 -26.20 -6.38
CA LEU A 69 2.77 -25.99 -5.03
C LEU A 69 1.25 -26.19 -5.08
N TRP A 70 0.48 -25.11 -5.00
CA TRP A 70 -1.00 -25.13 -5.00
C TRP A 70 -1.58 -24.16 -6.05
N PRO A 71 -2.86 -24.30 -6.42
CA PRO A 71 -3.53 -23.35 -7.30
C PRO A 71 -3.46 -21.93 -6.75
N VAL A 72 -3.23 -20.96 -7.62
CA VAL A 72 -3.24 -19.53 -7.25
C VAL A 72 -4.67 -19.17 -6.88
N ASP A 73 -4.84 -18.67 -5.66
CA ASP A 73 -6.13 -18.18 -5.22
C ASP A 73 -6.54 -16.90 -5.99
N ARG A 74 -7.82 -16.55 -5.90
CA ARG A 74 -8.40 -15.44 -6.67
C ARG A 74 -7.69 -14.10 -6.42
N GLU A 75 -7.28 -13.80 -5.19
CA GLU A 75 -6.66 -12.52 -4.84
C GLU A 75 -5.27 -12.41 -5.47
N SER A 76 -4.43 -13.43 -5.28
CA SER A 76 -3.09 -13.48 -5.89
C SER A 76 -3.16 -13.50 -7.41
N LEU A 77 -4.17 -14.17 -7.98
CA LEU A 77 -4.43 -14.15 -9.40
C LEU A 77 -4.76 -12.73 -9.88
N SER A 78 -5.61 -12.00 -9.16
CA SER A 78 -5.94 -10.61 -9.49
C SER A 78 -4.69 -9.72 -9.55
N PHE A 79 -3.78 -9.85 -8.58
CA PHE A 79 -2.50 -9.13 -8.57
C PHE A 79 -1.61 -9.52 -9.73
N HIS A 80 -1.57 -10.80 -10.09
CA HIS A 80 -0.78 -11.26 -11.23
C HIS A 80 -1.24 -10.68 -12.57
N LEU A 81 -2.55 -10.60 -12.78
CA LEU A 81 -3.09 -10.15 -14.06
C LEU A 81 -2.96 -8.66 -14.26
N VAL A 82 -3.21 -7.87 -13.21
CA VAL A 82 -3.00 -6.42 -13.26
C VAL A 82 -1.51 -6.04 -13.25
N HIS A 83 -0.64 -6.87 -12.67
CA HIS A 83 0.82 -6.68 -12.76
C HIS A 83 1.29 -6.64 -14.22
N ASN A 84 0.70 -7.45 -15.11
CA ASN A 84 1.03 -7.43 -16.54
C ASN A 84 0.73 -6.09 -17.23
N HIS A 85 0.03 -5.17 -16.55
CA HIS A 85 -0.24 -3.81 -17.03
C HIS A 85 0.63 -2.74 -16.34
N GLY A 86 1.67 -3.15 -15.60
CA GLY A 86 2.64 -2.25 -14.95
C GLY A 86 2.19 -1.68 -13.59
N THR A 87 1.08 -2.16 -13.03
CA THR A 87 0.49 -1.63 -11.78
C THR A 87 0.52 -2.65 -10.64
N ARG A 88 0.12 -2.21 -9.44
CA ARG A 88 0.03 -3.00 -8.19
C ARG A 88 1.34 -3.70 -7.82
N MET A 89 2.45 -2.99 -7.95
CA MET A 89 3.72 -3.37 -7.33
C MET A 89 4.01 -2.51 -6.11
N GLY A 90 4.58 -3.13 -5.08
CA GLY A 90 5.19 -2.43 -3.95
C GLY A 90 6.71 -2.46 -4.06
N LEU A 91 7.35 -1.41 -3.56
CA LEU A 91 8.80 -1.27 -3.51
C LEU A 91 9.19 -0.59 -2.19
N TYR A 92 10.30 -1.02 -1.61
CA TYR A 92 10.99 -0.25 -0.57
C TYR A 92 12.22 0.43 -1.16
N HIS A 93 12.35 1.71 -0.85
CA HIS A 93 13.53 2.53 -1.15
C HIS A 93 14.22 2.85 0.17
N MET A 94 15.44 2.36 0.37
CA MET A 94 16.18 2.52 1.63
C MET A 94 17.53 3.18 1.40
N ARG A 95 18.02 3.90 2.42
CA ARG A 95 19.40 4.37 2.50
C ARG A 95 20.19 3.46 3.41
N LEU A 96 21.23 2.83 2.86
CA LEU A 96 22.17 1.98 3.60
C LEU A 96 23.51 2.71 3.71
N ASN A 97 24.04 2.77 4.92
CA ASN A 97 25.39 3.22 5.20
C ASN A 97 26.28 1.99 5.52
N SER A 98 27.55 2.02 5.15
CA SER A 98 28.50 0.95 5.48
C SER A 98 29.85 1.48 5.95
N ALA A 99 30.54 0.69 6.77
CA ALA A 99 31.87 1.01 7.34
C ALA A 99 32.99 0.92 6.28
N SER A 100 32.82 0.05 5.29
CA SER A 100 33.71 -0.12 4.14
C SER A 100 32.92 -0.11 2.83
N PRO A 101 33.55 0.14 1.66
CA PRO A 101 32.89 -0.02 0.38
C PRO A 101 32.35 -1.45 0.24
N LEU A 102 31.06 -1.57 -0.10
CA LEU A 102 30.43 -2.86 -0.36
C LEU A 102 30.91 -3.45 -1.67
N LYS A 103 31.28 -4.72 -1.64
CA LYS A 103 31.60 -5.50 -2.82
C LYS A 103 30.32 -6.09 -3.40
N THR A 104 30.22 -6.14 -4.73
CA THR A 104 29.08 -6.71 -5.44
C THR A 104 28.85 -8.17 -5.03
N GLU A 105 29.93 -8.93 -4.86
CA GLU A 105 29.91 -10.36 -4.54
C GLU A 105 29.32 -10.63 -3.13
N ASP A 106 29.60 -9.75 -2.16
CA ASP A 106 29.08 -9.87 -0.79
C ASP A 106 27.56 -9.62 -0.79
N VAL A 107 27.11 -8.62 -1.55
CA VAL A 107 25.68 -8.32 -1.71
C VAL A 107 24.95 -9.47 -2.42
N GLU A 108 25.51 -9.97 -3.53
CA GLU A 108 24.95 -11.13 -4.24
C GLU A 108 24.83 -12.34 -3.32
N ARG A 109 25.88 -12.66 -2.58
CA ARG A 109 25.89 -13.78 -1.64
C ARG A 109 24.81 -13.63 -0.56
N ALA A 110 24.64 -12.43 0.01
CA ALA A 110 23.58 -12.16 0.97
C ALA A 110 22.18 -12.36 0.37
N LEU A 111 21.96 -11.91 -0.87
CA LEU A 111 20.69 -12.09 -1.59
C LEU A 111 20.43 -13.57 -1.96
N PHE A 112 21.46 -14.35 -2.26
CA PHE A 112 21.34 -15.80 -2.46
C PHE A 112 20.87 -16.50 -1.17
N HIS A 113 21.47 -16.19 -0.03
CA HIS A 113 21.03 -16.71 1.26
C HIS A 113 19.60 -16.26 1.57
N LEU A 114 19.25 -15.00 1.30
CA LEU A 114 17.90 -14.47 1.49
C LEU A 114 16.86 -15.27 0.70
N GLN A 115 17.14 -15.58 -0.57
CA GLN A 115 16.23 -16.37 -1.41
C GLN A 115 16.11 -17.83 -0.92
N ARG A 116 17.18 -18.44 -0.42
CA ARG A 116 17.15 -19.81 0.16
C ARG A 116 16.39 -19.87 1.48
N LYS A 117 16.46 -18.81 2.28
CA LYS A 117 15.74 -18.71 3.55
C LYS A 117 14.26 -18.41 3.40
N ASN A 118 13.86 -17.79 2.28
CA ASN A 118 12.50 -17.31 2.06
C ASN A 118 11.81 -18.04 0.90
N PRO A 119 10.94 -19.03 1.17
CA PRO A 119 10.23 -19.75 0.14
C PRO A 119 9.49 -18.84 -0.84
N ALA A 120 8.86 -17.75 -0.35
CA ALA A 120 8.14 -16.79 -1.20
C ALA A 120 9.00 -16.16 -2.31
N LEU A 121 10.31 -15.98 -2.09
CA LEU A 121 11.24 -15.41 -3.08
C LEU A 121 11.67 -16.43 -4.14
N ARG A 122 11.30 -17.70 -4.00
CA ARG A 122 11.53 -18.78 -4.98
C ARG A 122 10.27 -19.14 -5.76
N VAL A 123 9.14 -18.53 -5.40
CA VAL A 123 7.86 -18.82 -6.01
C VAL A 123 7.68 -18.03 -7.29
N ASP A 124 7.11 -18.70 -8.28
CA ASP A 124 6.65 -18.20 -9.56
C ASP A 124 5.20 -18.63 -9.80
N LEU A 125 4.54 -17.98 -10.77
CA LEU A 125 3.19 -18.27 -11.19
C LEU A 125 3.23 -18.84 -12.61
N ARG A 126 2.71 -20.06 -12.78
CA ARG A 126 2.67 -20.75 -14.07
C ARG A 126 1.30 -21.34 -14.35
N LEU A 127 0.96 -21.40 -15.63
CA LEU A 127 -0.27 -22.02 -16.10
C LEU A 127 -0.05 -23.53 -16.26
N ARG A 128 -0.92 -24.34 -15.67
CA ARG A 128 -1.00 -25.79 -15.84
C ARG A 128 -2.47 -26.17 -16.02
N GLU A 129 -2.79 -26.81 -17.15
CA GLU A 129 -4.17 -27.24 -17.46
C GLU A 129 -5.20 -26.08 -17.35
N ASN A 130 -4.84 -24.91 -17.88
CA ASN A 130 -5.65 -23.67 -17.81
C ASN A 130 -5.91 -23.11 -16.39
N VAL A 131 -5.24 -23.64 -15.38
CA VAL A 131 -5.26 -23.12 -14.00
C VAL A 131 -3.93 -22.49 -13.69
N TRP A 132 -3.93 -21.33 -13.02
CA TRP A 132 -2.70 -20.74 -12.51
C TRP A 132 -2.29 -21.45 -11.23
N TRP A 133 -1.02 -21.82 -11.13
CA TRP A 133 -0.42 -22.47 -9.97
C TRP A 133 0.75 -21.66 -9.46
N PHE A 134 0.88 -21.62 -8.14
CA PHE A 134 2.16 -21.32 -7.53
C PHE A 134 3.10 -22.50 -7.76
N CYS A 135 4.34 -22.20 -8.08
CA CYS A 135 5.39 -23.20 -8.25
C CYS A 135 6.70 -22.64 -7.73
N GLU A 136 7.54 -23.50 -7.17
CA GLU A 136 8.89 -23.19 -6.76
C GLU A 136 9.85 -23.49 -7.92
N GLN A 137 10.70 -22.54 -8.25
CA GLN A 137 11.65 -22.68 -9.34
C GLN A 137 12.82 -23.57 -8.97
N GLU A 138 13.25 -24.42 -9.91
CA GLU A 138 14.55 -25.06 -9.82
C GLU A 138 15.66 -24.05 -10.17
N GLY A 139 16.65 -23.93 -9.29
CA GLY A 139 17.74 -22.97 -9.42
C GLY A 139 17.45 -21.63 -8.75
N ILE A 140 18.52 -20.85 -8.54
CA ILE A 140 18.45 -19.58 -7.82
C ILE A 140 18.79 -18.46 -8.79
N LYS A 141 17.83 -17.58 -9.03
CA LYS A 141 17.99 -16.42 -9.90
C LYS A 141 17.56 -15.18 -9.15
N VAL A 142 18.53 -14.40 -8.71
CA VAL A 142 18.33 -13.07 -8.14
C VAL A 142 18.41 -12.06 -9.29
N ASP A 143 17.34 -11.30 -9.55
CA ASP A 143 17.44 -10.12 -10.43
C ASP A 143 18.10 -8.98 -9.64
N PHE A 144 19.42 -9.04 -9.53
CA PHE A 144 20.25 -8.05 -8.86
C PHE A 144 21.04 -7.21 -9.86
N LYS A 145 21.19 -5.91 -9.57
CA LYS A 145 22.18 -5.03 -10.23
C LYS A 145 22.78 -4.05 -9.24
N MET A 146 24.11 -4.00 -9.21
CA MET A 146 24.86 -2.86 -8.72
C MET A 146 24.96 -1.84 -9.87
N LEU A 147 24.40 -0.65 -9.68
CA LEU A 147 24.37 0.42 -10.66
C LEU A 147 25.49 1.42 -10.40
N SER A 148 25.78 2.26 -11.39
CA SER A 148 26.83 3.28 -11.28
C SER A 148 26.43 4.41 -10.33
N GLU A 149 27.42 4.98 -9.63
CA GLU A 149 27.26 6.23 -8.90
C GLU A 149 26.70 7.33 -9.82
N GLY A 150 25.81 8.17 -9.29
CA GLY A 150 25.12 9.21 -10.06
C GLY A 150 23.86 8.72 -10.80
N THR A 151 23.56 7.42 -10.81
CA THR A 151 22.28 6.91 -11.32
C THR A 151 21.12 7.49 -10.50
N SER A 152 20.11 8.05 -11.18
CA SER A 152 18.92 8.57 -10.50
C SER A 152 18.13 7.43 -9.86
N SER A 153 17.92 7.52 -8.55
CA SER A 153 17.10 6.58 -7.80
C SER A 153 15.65 6.59 -8.24
N GLU A 154 15.12 7.78 -8.57
CA GLU A 154 13.74 7.95 -9.01
C GLU A 154 13.50 7.31 -10.38
N GLU A 155 14.40 7.54 -11.33
CA GLU A 155 14.33 6.93 -12.66
C GLU A 155 14.46 5.40 -12.59
N GLU A 156 15.32 4.88 -11.71
CA GLU A 156 15.43 3.42 -11.53
C GLU A 156 14.18 2.84 -10.88
N ILE A 157 13.56 3.51 -9.89
CA ILE A 157 12.27 3.09 -9.33
C ILE A 157 11.23 3.01 -10.46
N GLN A 158 11.12 4.04 -11.29
CA GLN A 158 10.19 4.04 -12.43
C GLN A 158 10.49 2.88 -13.39
N ARG A 159 11.76 2.66 -13.75
CA ARG A 159 12.19 1.56 -14.62
C ARG A 159 11.88 0.19 -14.04
N MET A 160 12.12 -0.01 -12.74
CA MET A 160 11.81 -1.24 -12.03
C MET A 160 10.30 -1.53 -12.08
N CYS A 161 9.49 -0.49 -11.94
CA CYS A 161 8.03 -0.55 -11.96
C CYS A 161 7.44 -0.72 -13.37
N GLU A 162 8.10 -0.20 -14.41
CA GLU A 162 7.60 -0.37 -15.79
C GLU A 162 8.07 -1.67 -16.44
N GLY A 163 9.28 -2.13 -16.11
CA GLY A 163 9.92 -3.25 -16.82
C GLY A 163 9.41 -4.65 -16.46
N GLY A 164 8.51 -4.76 -15.46
CA GLY A 164 8.08 -6.01 -14.79
C GLY A 164 9.19 -7.04 -14.58
N PHE A 165 8.88 -8.28 -14.26
CA PHE A 165 9.93 -9.23 -13.86
C PHE A 165 10.41 -10.07 -15.05
N PRO A 166 11.74 -10.19 -15.28
CA PRO A 166 12.30 -11.08 -16.29
C PRO A 166 11.87 -12.53 -16.03
N ASP A 167 11.92 -13.37 -17.06
CA ASP A 167 11.42 -14.74 -16.98
C ASP A 167 11.98 -15.47 -15.76
N GLY A 168 11.01 -15.91 -14.96
CA GLY A 168 11.17 -16.62 -13.71
C GLY A 168 11.44 -15.75 -12.47
N ALA A 169 11.92 -14.52 -12.59
CA ALA A 169 12.02 -13.66 -11.42
C ALA A 169 10.63 -13.20 -10.96
N THR A 170 10.47 -13.05 -9.65
CA THR A 170 9.27 -12.44 -9.04
C THR A 170 9.64 -11.37 -8.02
N TRP A 171 10.92 -11.03 -7.93
CA TRP A 171 11.42 -9.93 -7.12
C TRP A 171 12.71 -9.39 -7.77
N LYS A 172 13.07 -8.15 -7.45
CA LYS A 172 14.30 -7.49 -7.94
C LYS A 172 14.97 -6.74 -6.82
N PHE A 173 16.28 -6.59 -6.96
CA PHE A 173 17.11 -5.76 -6.10
C PHE A 173 18.00 -4.85 -6.93
N ARG A 174 18.05 -3.56 -6.57
CA ARG A 174 18.99 -2.59 -7.14
C ARG A 174 19.74 -1.91 -6.02
N MET A 175 21.01 -1.66 -6.26
CA MET A 175 21.86 -0.90 -5.36
C MET A 175 22.59 0.16 -6.16
N ILE A 176 22.57 1.41 -5.67
CA ILE A 176 23.25 2.55 -6.28
C ILE A 176 24.20 3.14 -5.24
N PRO A 177 25.53 3.09 -5.43
CA PRO A 177 26.47 3.85 -4.61
C PRO A 177 26.16 5.34 -4.68
N LEU A 178 26.21 6.02 -3.54
CA LEU A 178 26.02 7.46 -3.45
C LEU A 178 27.38 8.12 -3.24
N GLY A 179 27.55 9.30 -3.84
CA GLY A 179 28.76 10.09 -3.66
C GLY A 179 28.98 10.49 -2.20
N LYS A 180 30.23 10.81 -1.86
CA LYS A 180 30.67 11.15 -0.49
C LYS A 180 29.88 12.32 0.12
N ASP A 181 29.43 13.22 -0.73
CA ASP A 181 28.68 14.43 -0.36
C ASP A 181 27.19 14.20 -0.21
N ALA A 182 26.69 12.98 -0.46
CA ALA A 182 25.28 12.66 -0.28
C ALA A 182 24.85 12.90 1.17
N PRO A 183 23.67 13.52 1.39
CA PRO A 183 23.15 13.75 2.73
C PRO A 183 22.81 12.41 3.39
N CYS A 184 23.25 12.25 4.64
CA CYS A 184 22.87 11.11 5.46
C CYS A 184 21.68 11.50 6.33
N ALA A 185 20.64 10.68 6.35
CA ALA A 185 19.45 10.93 7.16
C ALA A 185 19.72 10.91 8.67
N ILE A 186 20.85 10.32 9.10
CA ILE A 186 21.32 10.29 10.50
C ILE A 186 22.80 10.70 10.50
N PRO A 187 23.11 12.00 10.47
CA PRO A 187 24.48 12.49 10.31
C PRO A 187 25.47 11.94 11.35
N GLU A 188 24.99 11.61 12.55
CA GLU A 188 25.77 11.10 13.67
C GLU A 188 26.46 9.76 13.36
N VAL A 189 25.92 8.97 12.42
CA VAL A 189 26.51 7.67 12.05
C VAL A 189 27.50 7.77 10.89
N LYS A 190 27.63 8.94 10.24
CA LYS A 190 28.46 9.10 9.03
C LYS A 190 29.96 8.89 9.30
N GLY A 191 30.42 9.14 10.53
CA GLY A 191 31.80 8.88 10.93
C GLY A 191 32.14 7.38 10.91
N ASP A 192 31.28 6.56 11.49
CA ASP A 192 31.45 5.11 11.56
C ASP A 192 31.09 4.41 10.24
N PHE A 193 30.15 4.99 9.47
CA PHE A 193 29.63 4.42 8.23
C PHE A 193 29.65 5.44 7.07
N PRO A 194 30.84 5.76 6.52
CA PRO A 194 31.03 6.85 5.57
C PRO A 194 30.53 6.55 4.14
N TYR A 195 30.37 5.28 3.78
CA TYR A 195 29.91 4.86 2.46
C TYR A 195 28.39 4.76 2.44
N GLN A 196 27.74 5.26 1.39
CA GLN A 196 26.28 5.35 1.33
C GLN A 196 25.75 4.72 0.04
N TYR A 197 24.57 4.09 0.14
CA TYR A 197 23.91 3.39 -0.95
C TYR A 197 22.42 3.67 -0.94
N SER A 198 21.84 3.82 -2.13
CA SER A 198 20.41 3.66 -2.35
C SER A 198 20.10 2.20 -2.63
N ILE A 199 19.11 1.65 -1.93
CA ILE A 199 18.63 0.28 -2.15
C ILE A 199 17.18 0.33 -2.60
N MET A 200 16.86 -0.41 -3.65
CA MET A 200 15.49 -0.65 -4.08
C MET A 200 15.21 -2.15 -4.07
N VAL A 201 14.17 -2.55 -3.36
CA VAL A 201 13.67 -3.93 -3.39
C VAL A 201 12.19 -3.92 -3.76
N THR A 202 11.83 -4.71 -4.76
CA THR A 202 10.43 -4.89 -5.19
C THR A 202 10.13 -6.36 -5.38
N GLY A 203 8.86 -6.71 -5.16
CA GLY A 203 8.34 -8.05 -5.32
C GLY A 203 7.00 -8.04 -6.04
N HIS A 204 6.70 -9.13 -6.71
CA HIS A 204 5.42 -9.38 -7.32
C HIS A 204 4.36 -9.48 -6.22
N HIS A 205 3.37 -8.60 -6.23
CA HIS A 205 2.47 -8.38 -5.09
C HIS A 205 1.57 -9.59 -4.76
N ALA A 206 1.43 -10.54 -5.69
CA ALA A 206 0.80 -11.84 -5.42
C ALA A 206 1.55 -12.70 -4.38
N LEU A 207 2.83 -12.40 -4.11
CA LEU A 207 3.72 -13.15 -3.22
C LEU A 207 3.98 -12.45 -1.89
N GLY A 208 3.54 -11.21 -1.72
CA GLY A 208 3.84 -10.42 -0.54
C GLY A 208 3.05 -9.13 -0.49
N ASP A 209 2.76 -8.67 0.73
CA ASP A 209 2.27 -7.33 1.02
C ASP A 209 3.38 -6.45 1.63
N GLY A 210 3.03 -5.23 2.07
CA GLY A 210 3.98 -4.29 2.68
C GLY A 210 4.70 -4.89 3.89
N LEU A 211 3.99 -5.62 4.76
CA LEU A 211 4.60 -6.27 5.92
C LEU A 211 5.60 -7.34 5.48
N SER A 212 5.21 -8.21 4.56
CA SER A 212 6.06 -9.25 3.98
C SER A 212 7.35 -8.68 3.40
N ALA A 213 7.24 -7.62 2.59
CA ALA A 213 8.41 -7.00 1.97
C ALA A 213 9.31 -6.29 3.00
N SER A 214 8.76 -5.77 4.10
CA SER A 214 9.56 -5.19 5.19
C SER A 214 10.37 -6.24 5.95
N LEU A 215 9.82 -7.45 6.14
CA LEU A 215 10.54 -8.57 6.75
C LEU A 215 11.68 -9.06 5.85
N VAL A 216 11.45 -9.11 4.54
CA VAL A 216 12.50 -9.43 3.55
C VAL A 216 13.61 -8.37 3.59
N ALA A 217 13.27 -7.08 3.69
CA ALA A 217 14.25 -6.01 3.82
C ALA A 217 15.09 -6.15 5.12
N LYS A 218 14.45 -6.48 6.25
CA LYS A 218 15.16 -6.74 7.53
C LYS A 218 16.17 -7.86 7.38
N GLN A 219 15.73 -9.02 6.88
CA GLN A 219 16.58 -10.19 6.73
C GLN A 219 17.74 -9.94 5.75
N MET A 220 17.51 -9.16 4.70
CA MET A 220 18.58 -8.76 3.78
C MET A 220 19.71 -8.04 4.51
N VAL A 221 19.39 -7.09 5.40
CA VAL A 221 20.38 -6.34 6.19
C VAL A 221 21.13 -7.25 7.17
N GLU A 222 20.43 -8.17 7.85
CA GLU A 222 21.05 -9.15 8.76
C GLU A 222 22.06 -10.02 8.02
N LEU A 223 21.65 -10.57 6.88
CA LEU A 223 22.50 -11.44 6.06
C LEU A 223 23.68 -10.70 5.46
N LEU A 224 23.50 -9.43 5.06
CA LEU A 224 24.59 -8.63 4.53
C LEU A 224 25.67 -8.37 5.59
N ASN A 225 25.26 -8.04 6.82
CA ASN A 225 26.20 -7.92 7.95
C ASN A 225 26.96 -9.23 8.19
N ASP A 226 26.23 -10.35 8.29
CA ASP A 226 26.83 -11.66 8.57
C ASP A 226 27.81 -12.09 7.45
N VAL A 227 27.49 -11.82 6.18
CA VAL A 227 28.37 -12.13 5.03
C VAL A 227 29.65 -11.30 5.07
N ILE A 228 29.56 -9.99 5.32
CA ILE A 228 30.74 -9.10 5.35
C ILE A 228 31.68 -9.49 6.50
N LEU A 229 31.10 -9.87 7.65
CA LEU A 229 31.87 -10.32 8.82
C LEU A 229 32.47 -11.73 8.64
N GLY A 230 32.14 -12.43 7.56
CA GLY A 230 32.57 -13.81 7.34
C GLY A 230 31.92 -14.83 8.28
N CYS A 231 30.79 -14.47 8.88
CA CYS A 231 30.01 -15.36 9.75
C CYS A 231 29.48 -16.56 8.95
N HIS A 232 29.28 -17.68 9.65
CA HIS A 232 28.58 -18.82 9.06
C HIS A 232 27.09 -18.50 8.90
N VAL A 233 26.58 -18.55 7.66
CA VAL A 233 25.17 -18.34 7.34
C VAL A 233 24.53 -19.70 7.02
N SER A 234 23.65 -20.16 7.90
CA SER A 234 22.82 -21.36 7.65
C SER A 234 21.76 -21.04 6.59
N ASP A 235 21.50 -21.94 5.65
CA ASP A 235 20.42 -21.80 4.64
C ASP A 235 19.05 -22.33 5.12
N GLU A 236 18.91 -22.65 6.41
CA GLU A 236 17.63 -23.05 6.98
C GLU A 236 16.55 -21.98 6.76
N VAL A 237 15.38 -22.46 6.35
CA VAL A 237 14.20 -21.65 6.04
C VAL A 237 13.76 -20.86 7.28
N SER A 238 13.66 -19.54 7.15
CA SER A 238 13.31 -18.63 8.24
C SER A 238 11.93 -18.01 8.11
N SER A 239 11.22 -18.26 7.01
CA SER A 239 9.85 -17.80 6.78
C SER A 239 9.00 -18.86 6.11
N ARG A 240 7.68 -18.67 6.18
CA ARG A 240 6.70 -19.58 5.58
C ARG A 240 5.91 -18.89 4.49
N PHE A 241 5.82 -19.55 3.34
CA PHE A 241 4.84 -19.25 2.30
C PHE A 241 3.80 -20.37 2.33
N VAL A 242 2.55 -20.04 2.64
CA VAL A 242 1.50 -21.04 2.92
C VAL A 242 0.25 -20.78 2.09
N GLN A 243 -0.47 -21.87 1.79
CA GLN A 243 -1.77 -21.80 1.16
C GLN A 243 -2.79 -21.13 2.09
N ARG A 244 -3.75 -20.41 1.51
CA ARG A 244 -4.71 -19.56 2.23
C ARG A 244 -6.07 -20.25 2.44
N GLU A 245 -6.07 -21.53 2.81
CA GLU A 245 -7.29 -22.34 2.93
C GLU A 245 -8.27 -21.75 3.96
N GLU A 246 -7.76 -21.38 5.14
CA GLU A 246 -8.58 -20.77 6.21
C GLU A 246 -9.23 -19.45 5.76
N LEU A 247 -8.55 -18.65 4.93
CA LEU A 247 -9.18 -17.45 4.36
C LEU A 247 -10.29 -17.82 3.37
N GLY A 248 -10.10 -18.85 2.56
CA GLY A 248 -11.15 -19.34 1.66
C GLY A 248 -12.41 -19.82 2.40
N GLU A 249 -12.24 -20.45 3.57
CA GLU A 249 -13.35 -20.83 4.45
C GLU A 249 -14.08 -19.59 5.02
N ILE A 250 -13.32 -18.59 5.48
CA ILE A 250 -13.88 -17.33 5.99
C ILE A 250 -14.64 -16.57 4.89
N GLU A 251 -14.06 -16.45 3.71
CA GLU A 251 -14.69 -15.81 2.54
C GLU A 251 -15.98 -16.51 2.15
N SER A 252 -15.98 -17.85 2.11
CA SER A 252 -17.17 -18.65 1.78
C SER A 252 -18.28 -18.46 2.83
N ARG A 253 -17.93 -18.44 4.12
CA ARG A 253 -18.87 -18.15 5.22
C ARG A 253 -19.49 -16.76 5.06
N ILE A 254 -18.69 -15.75 4.73
CA ILE A 254 -19.15 -14.36 4.58
C ILE A 254 -20.09 -14.24 3.38
N ILE A 255 -19.76 -14.86 2.23
CA ILE A 255 -20.65 -14.87 1.06
C ILE A 255 -22.02 -15.43 1.45
N LYS A 256 -22.05 -16.61 2.08
CA LYS A 256 -23.30 -17.23 2.54
C LYS A 256 -24.09 -16.31 3.48
N LYS A 257 -23.42 -15.66 4.44
CA LYS A 257 -24.05 -14.69 5.35
C LYS A 257 -24.70 -13.53 4.59
N LEU A 258 -24.03 -12.96 3.59
CA LEU A 258 -24.56 -11.85 2.80
C LEU A 258 -25.68 -12.28 1.83
N GLU A 259 -25.73 -13.55 1.43
CA GLU A 259 -26.84 -14.10 0.65
C GLU A 259 -28.08 -14.35 1.52
N GLU A 260 -27.88 -14.81 2.76
CA GLU A 260 -28.96 -15.10 3.72
C GLU A 260 -29.52 -13.84 4.41
N ASP A 261 -28.77 -12.73 4.42
CA ASP A 261 -29.14 -11.46 5.04
C ASP A 261 -29.04 -10.27 4.05
N PRO A 262 -30.11 -10.01 3.27
CA PRO A 262 -30.14 -8.91 2.31
C PRO A 262 -29.98 -7.52 2.93
N GLU A 263 -30.48 -7.31 4.14
CA GLU A 263 -30.35 -6.02 4.85
C GLU A 263 -28.89 -5.74 5.19
N ARG A 264 -28.15 -6.75 5.67
CA ARG A 264 -26.71 -6.63 5.89
C ARG A 264 -25.97 -6.40 4.58
N HIS A 265 -26.33 -7.10 3.50
CA HIS A 265 -25.70 -6.92 2.20
C HIS A 265 -25.88 -5.49 1.68
N ASP A 266 -27.08 -4.92 1.80
CA ASP A 266 -27.35 -3.55 1.39
C ASP A 266 -26.64 -2.54 2.29
N TYR A 267 -26.58 -2.78 3.60
CA TYR A 267 -25.74 -1.99 4.51
C TYR A 267 -24.28 -1.99 4.08
N VAL A 268 -23.70 -3.16 3.80
CA VAL A 268 -22.29 -3.27 3.35
C VAL A 268 -22.07 -2.51 2.05
N LYS A 269 -23.02 -2.55 1.10
CA LYS A 269 -22.95 -1.75 -0.13
C LYS A 269 -22.96 -0.25 0.14
N GLN A 270 -23.81 0.23 1.05
CA GLN A 270 -23.90 1.65 1.40
C GLN A 270 -22.63 2.17 2.07
N THR A 271 -21.81 1.30 2.68
CA THR A 271 -20.50 1.69 3.23
C THR A 271 -19.42 1.91 2.16
N MET A 272 -19.71 1.62 0.88
CA MET A 272 -18.78 1.80 -0.22
C MET A 272 -19.06 3.11 -0.98
N PRO A 273 -18.02 3.88 -1.31
CA PRO A 273 -18.21 5.18 -1.94
C PRO A 273 -18.61 5.05 -3.41
N THR A 274 -19.42 6.01 -3.85
CA THR A 274 -19.84 6.18 -5.25
C THR A 274 -19.56 7.59 -5.76
N SER A 275 -19.05 8.49 -4.89
CA SER A 275 -18.80 9.88 -5.20
C SER A 275 -17.49 10.07 -5.97
N THR A 276 -17.42 11.20 -6.68
CA THR A 276 -16.17 11.65 -7.31
C THR A 276 -15.24 12.20 -6.24
N PRO A 277 -13.95 11.80 -6.21
CA PRO A 277 -12.95 12.37 -5.29
C PRO A 277 -12.86 13.89 -5.35
N LEU A 278 -12.70 14.53 -4.20
CA LEU A 278 -12.69 15.99 -4.03
C LEU A 278 -11.57 16.66 -4.82
N LEU A 279 -10.36 16.09 -4.87
CA LEU A 279 -9.26 16.68 -5.64
C LEU A 279 -9.54 16.70 -7.15
N LEU A 280 -10.34 15.75 -7.67
CA LEU A 280 -10.77 15.76 -9.07
C LEU A 280 -11.89 16.77 -9.35
N GLN A 281 -12.56 17.27 -8.31
CA GLN A 281 -13.49 18.39 -8.40
C GLN A 281 -12.76 19.74 -8.32
N ALA A 282 -11.70 19.80 -7.52
CA ALA A 282 -10.94 21.00 -7.21
C ALA A 282 -9.85 21.35 -8.24
N PHE A 283 -9.20 20.34 -8.82
CA PHE A 283 -8.05 20.50 -9.69
C PHE A 283 -8.28 19.82 -11.05
N PRO A 284 -7.82 20.41 -12.16
CA PRO A 284 -7.92 19.79 -13.47
C PRO A 284 -7.05 18.54 -13.54
N ARG A 285 -7.52 17.53 -14.29
CA ARG A 285 -6.70 16.34 -14.57
C ARG A 285 -5.54 16.71 -15.49
N PRO A 286 -4.32 16.22 -15.22
CA PRO A 286 -3.21 16.38 -16.14
C PRO A 286 -3.49 15.73 -17.49
N SER A 287 -2.95 16.31 -18.56
CA SER A 287 -2.88 15.65 -19.86
C SER A 287 -1.58 14.88 -19.95
N VAL A 288 -1.67 13.55 -19.93
CA VAL A 288 -0.51 12.65 -20.04
C VAL A 288 -0.72 11.64 -21.15
N ASP A 289 0.33 11.33 -21.90
CA ASP A 289 0.28 10.31 -22.96
C ASP A 289 0.08 8.90 -22.39
N ARG A 290 0.60 8.67 -21.18
CA ARG A 290 0.54 7.38 -20.49
C ARG A 290 0.37 7.60 -18.99
N ALA A 291 -0.64 6.94 -18.42
CA ALA A 291 -0.81 6.86 -16.98
C ALA A 291 0.38 6.12 -16.34
N ALA A 292 0.99 6.75 -15.33
CA ALA A 292 2.08 6.21 -14.56
C ALA A 292 1.87 6.55 -13.07
N THR A 293 2.73 6.01 -12.21
CA THR A 293 2.77 6.40 -10.81
C THR A 293 4.03 7.18 -10.54
N ARG A 294 3.90 8.32 -9.85
CA ARG A 294 5.00 9.03 -9.23
C ARG A 294 4.86 8.98 -7.72
N HIS A 295 5.91 9.37 -7.01
CA HIS A 295 5.89 9.35 -5.55
C HIS A 295 6.64 10.53 -4.95
N LEU A 296 6.17 10.97 -3.79
CA LEU A 296 6.83 11.97 -2.94
C LEU A 296 7.05 11.35 -1.58
N SER A 297 8.23 11.53 -1.00
CA SER A 297 8.52 11.09 0.37
C SER A 297 8.71 12.30 1.28
N ARG A 298 8.26 12.16 2.52
CA ARG A 298 8.40 13.12 3.60
C ARG A 298 8.83 12.39 4.86
N ILE A 299 9.68 13.05 5.64
CA ILE A 299 10.20 12.55 6.90
C ILE A 299 9.89 13.62 7.95
N VAL A 300 9.14 13.22 8.97
CA VAL A 300 8.94 14.04 10.16
C VAL A 300 10.07 13.76 11.15
N ASP A 301 10.66 14.79 11.74
CA ASP A 301 11.74 14.60 12.70
C ASP A 301 11.29 13.84 13.96
N VAL A 302 12.27 13.38 14.73
CA VAL A 302 12.06 12.52 15.90
C VAL A 302 11.24 13.22 16.98
N GLU A 303 11.45 14.51 17.20
CA GLU A 303 10.80 15.23 18.30
C GLU A 303 9.33 15.49 18.00
N VAL A 304 9.01 15.93 16.78
CA VAL A 304 7.62 16.12 16.35
C VAL A 304 6.88 14.78 16.30
N THR A 305 7.52 13.73 15.76
CA THR A 305 6.94 12.37 15.76
C THR A 305 6.61 11.90 17.18
N ARG A 306 7.56 12.09 18.13
CA ARG A 306 7.36 11.70 19.53
C ARG A 306 6.21 12.46 20.19
N LYS A 307 6.07 13.76 19.90
CA LYS A 307 4.93 14.56 20.38
C LYS A 307 3.61 14.05 19.80
N PHE A 308 3.54 13.79 18.49
CA PHE A 308 2.36 13.23 17.84
C PHE A 308 1.95 11.87 18.44
N GLU A 309 2.92 10.97 18.64
CA GLU A 309 2.67 9.67 19.27
C GLU A 309 2.16 9.81 20.71
N LYS A 310 2.68 10.79 21.47
CA LYS A 310 2.20 11.09 22.81
C LYS A 310 0.74 11.55 22.79
N GLN A 311 0.38 12.41 21.84
CA GLN A 311 -1.00 12.87 21.68
C GLN A 311 -1.95 11.74 21.25
N CYS A 312 -1.51 10.88 20.32
CA CYS A 312 -2.28 9.70 19.95
C CYS A 312 -2.61 8.84 21.18
N LYS A 313 -1.61 8.64 22.06
CA LYS A 313 -1.77 7.88 23.31
C LYS A 313 -2.70 8.58 24.31
N SER A 314 -2.58 9.89 24.52
CA SER A 314 -3.44 10.61 25.47
C SER A 314 -4.91 10.63 25.06
N HIS A 315 -5.19 10.64 23.75
CA HIS A 315 -6.55 10.59 23.21
C HIS A 315 -7.06 9.16 22.92
N GLY A 316 -6.27 8.11 23.21
CA GLY A 316 -6.70 6.72 22.99
C GLY A 316 -6.88 6.35 21.51
N VAL A 317 -6.21 7.06 20.60
CA VAL A 317 -6.30 6.84 19.15
C VAL A 317 -5.05 6.16 18.59
N THR A 318 -5.21 5.44 17.48
CA THR A 318 -4.06 4.89 16.75
C THR A 318 -3.42 5.96 15.86
N ILE A 319 -2.11 5.81 15.58
CA ILE A 319 -1.41 6.64 14.59
C ILE A 319 -2.13 6.61 13.24
N ASN A 320 -2.65 5.46 12.80
CA ASN A 320 -3.37 5.35 11.54
C ASN A 320 -4.62 6.25 11.51
N SER A 321 -5.44 6.23 12.56
CA SER A 321 -6.66 7.05 12.65
C SER A 321 -6.33 8.53 12.75
N ALA A 322 -5.37 8.91 13.59
CA ALA A 322 -4.94 10.30 13.72
C ALA A 322 -4.32 10.81 12.41
N PHE A 323 -3.48 10.03 11.74
CA PHE A 323 -2.89 10.42 10.44
C PHE A 323 -3.95 10.50 9.33
N SER A 324 -5.00 9.67 9.37
CA SER A 324 -6.14 9.80 8.46
C SER A 324 -6.91 11.11 8.70
N ALA A 325 -7.08 11.52 9.96
CA ALA A 325 -7.61 12.85 10.28
C ALA A 325 -6.71 13.96 9.74
N VAL A 326 -5.37 13.84 9.86
CA VAL A 326 -4.42 14.81 9.28
C VAL A 326 -4.65 14.94 7.77
N ILE A 327 -4.70 13.82 7.04
CA ILE A 327 -4.94 13.81 5.60
C ILE A 327 -6.29 14.46 5.27
N ASN A 328 -7.35 14.12 5.99
CA ASN A 328 -8.69 14.64 5.76
C ASN A 328 -8.76 16.16 5.93
N ILE A 329 -8.17 16.71 7.00
CA ILE A 329 -8.10 18.15 7.23
C ILE A 329 -7.23 18.84 6.18
N ALA A 330 -6.07 18.27 5.84
CA ALA A 330 -5.18 18.82 4.82
C ALA A 330 -5.85 18.88 3.45
N LEU A 331 -6.56 17.82 3.06
CA LEU A 331 -7.29 17.76 1.81
C LEU A 331 -8.37 18.85 1.74
N ILE A 332 -9.12 19.07 2.83
CA ILE A 332 -10.14 20.13 2.88
C ILE A 332 -9.52 21.52 2.78
N ARG A 333 -8.45 21.79 3.53
CA ARG A 333 -7.73 23.07 3.45
C ARG A 333 -7.27 23.34 2.03
N LEU A 334 -6.75 22.32 1.33
CA LEU A 334 -6.32 22.45 -0.06
C LEU A 334 -7.49 22.71 -1.02
N VAL A 335 -8.61 21.99 -0.87
CA VAL A 335 -9.84 22.16 -1.68
C VAL A 335 -10.50 23.52 -1.43
N GLN A 336 -10.48 24.02 -0.20
CA GLN A 336 -10.95 25.36 0.13
C GLN A 336 -10.09 26.45 -0.54
N LYS A 337 -8.76 26.26 -0.55
CA LYS A 337 -7.82 27.17 -1.25
C LYS A 337 -8.05 27.20 -2.76
N SER A 338 -8.64 26.16 -3.36
CA SER A 338 -9.03 26.15 -4.79
C SER A 338 -10.39 26.82 -5.04
N GLY A 339 -11.07 27.33 -4.02
CA GLY A 339 -12.36 28.01 -4.12
C GLY A 339 -13.58 27.13 -3.85
N ILE A 340 -13.42 25.85 -3.51
CA ILE A 340 -14.54 24.96 -3.17
C ILE A 340 -14.80 25.02 -1.66
N SER A 341 -15.81 25.79 -1.27
CA SER A 341 -16.27 25.91 0.11
C SER A 341 -17.61 25.18 0.29
N GLN A 342 -17.67 24.25 1.24
CA GLN A 342 -18.86 23.49 1.60
C GLN A 342 -18.99 23.43 3.12
N GLN A 343 -20.22 23.35 3.65
CA GLN A 343 -20.44 23.21 5.09
C GLN A 343 -19.92 21.87 5.63
N SER A 344 -19.99 20.82 4.79
CA SER A 344 -19.43 19.51 5.10
C SER A 344 -18.92 18.83 3.83
N TYR A 345 -17.79 18.16 3.95
CA TYR A 345 -17.17 17.37 2.90
C TYR A 345 -17.35 15.89 3.21
N GLN A 346 -17.54 15.07 2.18
CA GLN A 346 -17.44 13.61 2.30
C GLN A 346 -16.12 13.17 1.69
N ILE A 347 -15.31 12.48 2.49
CA ILE A 347 -14.00 11.97 2.08
C ILE A 347 -14.06 10.44 2.09
N ALA A 348 -13.83 9.84 0.93
CA ALA A 348 -13.79 8.41 0.75
C ALA A 348 -12.34 7.91 0.82
N SER A 349 -12.04 7.04 1.77
CA SER A 349 -10.70 6.49 1.99
C SER A 349 -10.67 4.97 1.90
N ASN A 350 -9.53 4.40 1.50
CA ASN A 350 -9.25 2.97 1.59
C ASN A 350 -8.16 2.70 2.62
N HIS A 351 -8.42 1.84 3.60
CA HIS A 351 -7.42 1.42 4.58
C HIS A 351 -6.97 0.00 4.29
N ALA A 352 -5.65 -0.20 4.14
CA ALA A 352 -5.08 -1.54 4.08
C ALA A 352 -5.13 -2.21 5.47
N VAL A 353 -5.73 -3.38 5.53
CA VAL A 353 -5.91 -4.16 6.75
C VAL A 353 -5.26 -5.52 6.57
N SER A 354 -4.42 -5.94 7.51
CA SER A 354 -3.88 -7.31 7.52
C SER A 354 -4.99 -8.31 7.85
N MET A 355 -5.22 -9.26 6.95
CA MET A 355 -6.12 -10.40 7.08
C MET A 355 -5.63 -11.44 8.09
N LEU A 356 -4.33 -11.40 8.47
CA LEU A 356 -3.77 -12.28 9.49
C LEU A 356 -4.48 -12.18 10.85
N ARG A 357 -5.20 -11.07 11.09
CA ARG A 357 -6.03 -10.85 12.29
C ARG A 357 -7.27 -11.74 12.36
N TYR A 358 -7.74 -12.25 11.22
CA TYR A 358 -8.96 -13.07 11.13
C TYR A 358 -8.64 -14.57 11.18
N LEU A 359 -7.37 -14.94 11.12
CA LEU A 359 -6.93 -16.33 11.24
C LEU A 359 -6.98 -16.79 12.69
N LYS A 360 -7.35 -18.05 12.94
CA LYS A 360 -7.33 -18.69 14.27
C LYS A 360 -5.93 -18.70 14.86
N ARG A 361 -4.91 -18.84 14.01
CA ARG A 361 -3.50 -18.76 14.39
C ARG A 361 -2.83 -17.73 13.51
N THR A 362 -2.22 -16.72 14.12
CA THR A 362 -1.44 -15.70 13.40
C THR A 362 0.02 -16.12 13.35
N PRO A 363 0.50 -16.71 12.25
CA PRO A 363 1.92 -17.01 12.09
C PRO A 363 2.74 -15.72 12.03
N ARG A 364 3.80 -15.64 12.85
CA ARG A 364 4.67 -14.43 12.93
C ARG A 364 5.67 -14.33 11.77
N ASP A 365 5.92 -15.44 11.11
CA ASP A 365 6.97 -15.66 10.11
C ASP A 365 6.40 -15.91 8.70
N VAL A 366 5.11 -15.66 8.50
CA VAL A 366 4.48 -15.84 7.19
C VAL A 366 4.74 -14.64 6.29
N VAL A 367 5.13 -14.96 5.06
CA VAL A 367 5.32 -14.02 3.95
C VAL A 367 4.24 -14.36 2.91
N GLY A 368 3.50 -13.36 2.44
CA GLY A 368 2.42 -13.54 1.47
C GLY A 368 1.52 -12.31 1.33
N GLY A 369 0.61 -12.32 0.36
CA GLY A 369 -0.36 -11.25 0.18
C GLY A 369 -1.52 -11.35 1.18
N TYR A 370 -1.41 -10.73 2.35
CA TYR A 370 -2.44 -10.76 3.39
C TYR A 370 -3.10 -9.41 3.63
N ALA A 371 -3.02 -8.46 2.70
CA ALA A 371 -3.74 -7.19 2.80
C ALA A 371 -5.15 -7.30 2.18
N VAL A 372 -6.13 -6.69 2.83
CA VAL A 372 -7.46 -6.40 2.28
C VAL A 372 -7.74 -4.91 2.43
N LEU A 373 -8.48 -4.32 1.48
CA LEU A 373 -8.88 -2.92 1.54
C LEU A 373 -10.25 -2.75 2.19
N ARG A 374 -10.30 -1.89 3.20
CA ARG A 374 -11.54 -1.39 3.78
C ARG A 374 -11.87 -0.01 3.22
N SER A 375 -13.05 0.14 2.62
CA SER A 375 -13.61 1.46 2.34
C SER A 375 -14.11 2.11 3.63
N HIS A 376 -13.85 3.41 3.77
CA HIS A 376 -14.37 4.23 4.84
C HIS A 376 -14.78 5.60 4.28
N ILE A 377 -15.94 6.11 4.70
CA ILE A 377 -16.45 7.41 4.30
C ILE A 377 -16.47 8.29 5.55
N SER A 378 -15.67 9.34 5.56
CA SER A 378 -15.64 10.32 6.64
C SER A 378 -16.45 11.54 6.24
N LYS A 379 -17.33 12.02 7.13
CA LYS A 379 -17.94 13.34 7.00
C LYS A 379 -17.10 14.34 7.77
N VAL A 380 -16.68 15.42 7.12
CA VAL A 380 -15.75 16.38 7.70
C VAL A 380 -16.30 17.79 7.61
N THR A 381 -16.17 18.55 8.68
CA THR A 381 -16.67 19.93 8.79
C THR A 381 -15.55 20.87 9.22
N ASP A 382 -15.75 22.18 9.09
CA ASP A 382 -14.80 23.19 9.59
C ASP A 382 -14.56 23.08 11.11
N ASN A 383 -15.52 22.53 11.86
CA ASN A 383 -15.38 22.31 13.29
C ASN A 383 -14.36 21.20 13.62
N HIS A 384 -14.19 20.21 12.74
CA HIS A 384 -13.23 19.11 12.96
C HIS A 384 -11.78 19.59 12.90
N ALA A 385 -11.48 20.63 12.11
CA ALA A 385 -10.15 21.22 12.10
C ALA A 385 -9.81 21.85 13.47
N LYS A 386 -10.81 22.47 14.13
CA LYS A 386 -10.65 23.09 15.45
C LYS A 386 -10.62 22.07 16.59
N ASN A 387 -11.34 20.96 16.43
CA ASN A 387 -11.44 19.87 17.41
C ASN A 387 -10.79 18.59 16.86
N PHE A 388 -9.57 18.71 16.36
CA PHE A 388 -8.87 17.65 15.62
C PHE A 388 -8.87 16.31 16.36
N TRP A 389 -8.57 16.31 17.67
CA TRP A 389 -8.44 15.07 18.44
C TRP A 389 -9.78 14.39 18.74
N GLU A 390 -10.87 15.15 18.84
CA GLU A 390 -12.22 14.59 18.91
C GLU A 390 -12.54 13.88 17.60
N TYR A 391 -12.28 14.54 16.46
CA TYR A 391 -12.47 13.96 15.14
C TYR A 391 -11.58 12.71 14.90
N ALA A 392 -10.32 12.73 15.33
CA ALA A 392 -9.45 11.56 15.28
C ALA A 392 -9.99 10.39 16.13
N THR A 393 -10.68 10.69 17.24
CA THR A 393 -11.33 9.70 18.10
C THR A 393 -12.54 9.07 17.42
N GLU A 394 -13.35 9.87 16.72
CA GLU A 394 -14.47 9.39 15.90
C GLU A 394 -13.98 8.40 14.82
N ILE A 395 -13.00 8.81 14.00
CA ILE A 395 -12.40 7.93 12.98
C ILE A 395 -11.86 6.66 13.63
N ASN A 396 -11.19 6.77 14.78
CA ASN A 396 -10.65 5.61 15.49
C ASN A 396 -11.76 4.64 15.95
N GLY A 397 -12.86 5.15 16.48
CA GLY A 397 -14.03 4.35 16.87
C GLY A 397 -14.62 3.59 15.68
N GLU A 398 -14.95 4.31 14.61
CA GLU A 398 -15.52 3.74 13.37
C GLU A 398 -14.55 2.73 12.74
N LEU A 399 -13.26 3.04 12.71
CA LEU A 399 -12.26 2.13 12.18
C LEU A 399 -12.15 0.86 13.05
N ARG A 400 -12.15 0.96 14.37
CA ARG A 400 -12.10 -0.23 15.24
C ARG A 400 -13.35 -1.09 15.14
N GLU A 401 -14.53 -0.49 15.12
CA GLU A 401 -15.80 -1.21 15.01
C GLU A 401 -15.88 -2.04 13.72
N GLY A 402 -15.52 -1.44 12.58
CA GLY A 402 -15.50 -2.16 11.30
C GLY A 402 -14.50 -3.33 11.29
N LEU A 403 -13.37 -3.19 12.00
CA LEU A 403 -12.40 -4.28 12.12
C LEU A 403 -12.92 -5.43 12.99
N THR A 404 -13.63 -5.12 14.07
CA THR A 404 -14.25 -6.12 14.96
C THR A 404 -15.39 -6.88 14.27
N SER A 405 -16.14 -6.21 13.39
CA SER A 405 -17.29 -6.78 12.67
C SER A 405 -16.93 -7.48 11.35
N GLU A 406 -15.65 -7.70 11.05
CA GLU A 406 -15.18 -8.30 9.78
C GLU A 406 -15.56 -7.49 8.52
N LEU A 407 -15.97 -6.22 8.67
CA LEU A 407 -16.45 -5.37 7.58
C LEU A 407 -15.51 -5.29 6.37
N PRO A 408 -14.16 -5.24 6.50
CA PRO A 408 -13.28 -5.26 5.33
C PRO A 408 -13.46 -6.51 4.45
N LEU A 409 -13.70 -7.67 5.06
CA LEU A 409 -13.92 -8.92 4.33
C LEU A 409 -15.34 -8.94 3.73
N GLU A 410 -16.34 -8.44 4.45
CA GLU A 410 -17.70 -8.29 3.91
C GLU A 410 -17.72 -7.36 2.70
N GLN A 411 -17.06 -6.20 2.76
CA GLN A 411 -16.91 -5.28 1.63
C GLN A 411 -16.19 -5.94 0.45
N LYS A 412 -15.12 -6.70 0.71
CA LYS A 412 -14.42 -7.47 -0.33
C LYS A 412 -15.37 -8.46 -1.01
N MET A 413 -16.13 -9.23 -0.23
CA MET A 413 -17.06 -10.24 -0.76
C MET A 413 -18.24 -9.60 -1.49
N ALA A 414 -18.83 -8.54 -0.98
CA ALA A 414 -19.92 -7.82 -1.64
C ALA A 414 -19.50 -7.30 -3.03
N ARG A 415 -18.28 -6.76 -3.18
CA ARG A 415 -17.72 -6.37 -4.50
C ARG A 415 -17.57 -7.58 -5.43
N LEU A 416 -17.10 -8.71 -4.90
CA LEU A 416 -16.95 -9.94 -5.68
C LEU A 416 -18.28 -10.55 -6.10
N MET A 417 -19.30 -10.49 -5.26
CA MET A 417 -20.66 -10.93 -5.60
C MET A 417 -21.26 -10.05 -6.70
N ALA A 418 -21.03 -8.73 -6.64
CA ALA A 418 -21.48 -7.80 -7.67
C ALA A 418 -20.70 -7.96 -8.99
N GLN A 419 -19.42 -8.33 -8.94
CA GLN A 419 -18.56 -8.45 -10.12
C GLN A 419 -17.57 -9.64 -9.99
N PRO A 420 -17.99 -10.90 -10.25
CA PRO A 420 -17.19 -12.10 -9.95
C PRO A 420 -15.88 -12.23 -10.74
N ASN A 421 -15.80 -11.64 -11.94
CA ASN A 421 -14.68 -11.78 -12.87
C ASN A 421 -14.03 -10.44 -13.25
N HIS A 422 -14.25 -9.41 -12.42
CA HIS A 422 -13.89 -8.03 -12.75
C HIS A 422 -12.40 -7.81 -13.05
N TRP A 423 -11.50 -8.67 -12.57
CA TRP A 423 -10.05 -8.44 -12.73
C TRP A 423 -9.58 -8.50 -14.18
N LYS A 424 -10.19 -9.30 -15.06
CA LYS A 424 -9.86 -9.30 -16.51
C LYS A 424 -10.23 -7.97 -17.14
N GLU A 425 -11.42 -7.51 -16.79
CA GLU A 425 -11.97 -6.25 -17.28
C GLU A 425 -11.18 -5.07 -16.71
N TRP A 426 -10.87 -5.05 -15.42
CA TRP A 426 -10.10 -4.00 -14.75
C TRP A 426 -8.68 -3.85 -15.27
N ALA A 427 -8.07 -4.97 -15.67
CA ALA A 427 -6.74 -4.96 -16.27
C ALA A 427 -6.72 -4.15 -17.58
N GLN A 428 -7.82 -4.19 -18.35
CA GLN A 428 -8.00 -3.47 -19.61
C GLN A 428 -8.65 -2.09 -19.42
N ASN A 429 -9.67 -2.03 -18.57
CA ASN A 429 -10.54 -0.90 -18.28
C ASN A 429 -10.61 -0.72 -16.76
N PRO A 430 -9.67 0.04 -16.17
CA PRO A 430 -9.62 0.24 -14.73
C PRO A 430 -10.95 0.80 -14.21
N PRO A 431 -11.37 0.41 -12.99
CA PRO A 431 -12.59 0.95 -12.40
C PRO A 431 -12.46 2.46 -12.18
N ALA A 432 -13.60 3.15 -12.10
CA ALA A 432 -13.61 4.57 -11.74
C ALA A 432 -12.94 4.79 -10.38
N VAL A 433 -12.20 5.90 -10.27
CA VAL A 433 -11.64 6.34 -9.00
C VAL A 433 -12.78 6.91 -8.16
N VAL A 434 -13.08 6.25 -7.04
CA VAL A 434 -14.17 6.61 -6.12
C VAL A 434 -13.67 6.94 -4.71
N HIS A 435 -12.36 6.86 -4.50
CA HIS A 435 -11.70 7.17 -3.23
C HIS A 435 -10.75 8.35 -3.40
N ASP A 436 -10.82 9.30 -2.48
CA ASP A 436 -9.89 10.42 -2.34
C ASP A 436 -8.46 9.93 -2.14
N TYR A 437 -8.28 8.93 -1.28
CA TYR A 437 -6.97 8.31 -1.05
C TYR A 437 -7.09 6.87 -0.54
N GLY A 438 -6.02 6.11 -0.71
CA GLY A 438 -5.71 4.93 0.09
C GLY A 438 -4.68 5.28 1.17
N ILE A 439 -4.66 4.52 2.25
CA ILE A 439 -3.62 4.56 3.27
C ILE A 439 -3.23 3.12 3.66
N THR A 440 -1.92 2.91 3.75
CA THR A 440 -1.33 1.72 4.35
C THR A 440 -0.40 2.17 5.47
N ASN A 441 -0.53 1.51 6.62
CA ASN A 441 0.31 1.76 7.77
C ASN A 441 0.85 0.42 8.30
N ILE A 442 2.15 0.22 8.18
CA ILE A 442 2.82 -0.99 8.67
C ILE A 442 3.35 -0.84 10.11
N GLY A 443 3.08 0.30 10.74
CA GLY A 443 3.55 0.64 12.08
C GLY A 443 5.05 0.89 12.08
N HIS A 444 5.75 0.20 12.97
CA HIS A 444 7.19 0.28 13.05
C HIS A 444 7.84 -0.51 11.92
N PHE A 445 8.63 0.16 11.08
CA PHE A 445 9.39 -0.50 10.02
C PHE A 445 10.46 -1.41 10.66
N PRO A 446 10.34 -2.73 10.50
CA PRO A 446 11.20 -3.66 11.21
C PRO A 446 12.62 -3.58 10.64
N MET A 447 13.62 -3.29 11.48
CA MET A 447 15.04 -3.38 11.13
C MET A 447 15.79 -4.10 12.25
N PRO A 448 16.98 -4.67 11.97
CA PRO A 448 17.80 -5.30 12.99
C PRO A 448 18.22 -4.28 14.05
N GLU A 449 18.28 -4.71 15.31
CA GLU A 449 18.90 -3.91 16.37
C GLU A 449 20.40 -3.77 16.07
N ARG A 450 20.96 -2.59 16.37
CA ARG A 450 22.38 -2.31 16.12
C ARG A 450 23.27 -3.21 16.97
N ARG A 451 24.18 -3.95 16.35
CA ARG A 451 25.26 -4.68 17.00
C ARG A 451 26.53 -3.81 17.07
N VAL A 452 27.46 -4.17 17.94
CA VAL A 452 28.74 -3.46 18.10
C VAL A 452 29.62 -3.61 16.86
N ASP A 453 29.52 -4.75 16.19
CA ASP A 453 30.29 -5.17 15.03
C ASP A 453 29.55 -5.00 13.69
N ASP A 454 28.37 -4.37 13.68
CA ASP A 454 27.63 -4.11 12.45
C ASP A 454 28.49 -3.36 11.43
N GLN A 455 28.52 -3.88 10.19
CA GLN A 455 29.25 -3.31 9.07
C GLN A 455 28.36 -2.44 8.18
N VAL A 456 27.05 -2.62 8.29
CA VAL A 456 26.04 -1.86 7.56
C VAL A 456 24.90 -1.40 8.47
N LEU A 457 24.31 -0.25 8.12
CA LEU A 457 23.21 0.36 8.86
C LEU A 457 22.21 1.01 7.90
N VAL A 458 20.94 0.62 7.97
CA VAL A 458 19.88 1.37 7.27
C VAL A 458 19.56 2.63 8.05
N THR A 459 19.71 3.79 7.41
CA THR A 459 19.50 5.12 8.00
C THR A 459 18.23 5.79 7.53
N ASP A 460 17.62 5.32 6.43
CA ASP A 460 16.31 5.78 5.98
C ASP A 460 15.55 4.68 5.23
N ALA A 461 14.22 4.74 5.25
CA ALA A 461 13.34 3.81 4.56
C ALA A 461 12.06 4.53 4.11
N ALA A 462 11.73 4.37 2.85
CA ALA A 462 10.50 4.85 2.21
C ALA A 462 9.80 3.69 1.49
N SER A 463 8.48 3.79 1.43
CA SER A 463 7.62 2.79 0.79
C SER A 463 7.00 3.41 -0.46
N VAL A 464 7.02 2.71 -1.57
CA VAL A 464 6.42 3.17 -2.83
C VAL A 464 5.47 2.08 -3.34
N ALA A 465 4.32 2.48 -3.85
CA ALA A 465 3.36 1.54 -4.45
C ALA A 465 2.76 2.10 -5.74
N MET A 466 2.61 1.25 -6.74
CA MET A 466 2.05 1.64 -8.03
C MET A 466 0.53 1.72 -7.95
N VAL A 467 -0.02 2.93 -8.11
CA VAL A 467 -1.44 3.25 -7.93
C VAL A 467 -2.14 3.71 -9.21
N HIS A 468 -1.44 3.87 -10.32
CA HIS A 468 -2.11 4.11 -11.60
C HIS A 468 -3.01 2.92 -11.94
N LYS A 469 -4.20 3.17 -12.51
CA LYS A 469 -5.22 2.15 -12.76
C LYS A 469 -5.78 1.48 -11.49
N TYR A 470 -5.71 2.16 -10.35
CA TYR A 470 -6.27 1.69 -9.09
C TYR A 470 -7.58 2.41 -8.74
N ILE A 471 -8.33 1.90 -7.75
CA ILE A 471 -9.60 2.50 -7.30
C ILE A 471 -9.43 3.83 -6.53
N HIS A 472 -8.19 4.16 -6.16
CA HIS A 472 -7.78 5.43 -5.57
C HIS A 472 -6.64 6.01 -6.40
N MET A 473 -6.61 7.33 -6.56
CA MET A 473 -5.58 8.06 -7.32
C MET A 473 -4.33 8.39 -6.49
N LEU A 474 -4.44 8.27 -5.15
CA LEU A 474 -3.41 8.60 -4.17
C LEU A 474 -3.31 7.46 -3.15
N LEU A 475 -2.10 7.11 -2.74
CA LEU A 475 -1.86 6.17 -1.65
C LEU A 475 -0.80 6.74 -0.70
N PHE A 476 -1.20 6.92 0.55
CA PHE A 476 -0.31 7.24 1.66
C PHE A 476 0.30 5.95 2.21
N LEU A 477 1.62 5.84 2.18
CA LEU A 477 2.35 4.74 2.79
C LEU A 477 3.07 5.28 4.02
N VAL A 478 2.61 4.89 5.21
CA VAL A 478 3.04 5.46 6.49
C VAL A 478 3.74 4.39 7.33
N HIS A 479 4.86 4.75 7.94
CA HIS A 479 5.55 3.91 8.93
C HIS A 479 6.43 4.74 9.84
N THR A 480 6.75 4.21 11.02
CA THR A 480 7.76 4.81 11.90
C THR A 480 9.10 4.09 11.72
N PHE A 481 10.17 4.85 11.56
CA PHE A 481 11.52 4.31 11.41
C PHE A 481 12.53 5.15 12.18
N ARG A 482 13.24 4.52 13.12
CA ARG A 482 14.21 5.17 14.01
C ARG A 482 13.66 6.44 14.69
N GLY A 483 12.44 6.34 15.22
CA GLY A 483 11.76 7.42 15.93
C GLY A 483 11.16 8.51 15.04
N ARG A 484 11.28 8.41 13.72
CA ARG A 484 10.70 9.35 12.75
C ARG A 484 9.45 8.76 12.11
N CYS A 485 8.45 9.59 11.83
CA CYS A 485 7.33 9.25 10.97
C CYS A 485 7.75 9.48 9.52
N ASN A 486 7.90 8.40 8.77
CA ASN A 486 8.16 8.45 7.34
C ASN A 486 6.84 8.20 6.63
N TYR A 487 6.49 9.06 5.68
CA TYR A 487 5.41 8.75 4.77
C TYR A 487 5.76 9.09 3.34
N SER A 488 5.16 8.33 2.43
CA SER A 488 5.22 8.60 1.01
C SER A 488 3.81 8.71 0.43
N ILE A 489 3.63 9.60 -0.54
CA ILE A 489 2.42 9.71 -1.35
C ILE A 489 2.75 9.14 -2.72
N SER A 490 2.22 7.97 -3.05
CA SER A 490 2.20 7.50 -4.44
C SER A 490 0.95 8.03 -5.13
N TYR A 491 1.08 8.62 -6.32
CA TYR A 491 -0.03 9.24 -7.04
C TYR A 491 -0.04 8.86 -8.53
N ALA A 492 -1.23 8.75 -9.08
CA ALA A 492 -1.48 8.44 -10.48
C ALA A 492 -1.40 9.72 -11.32
N THR A 493 -0.48 9.77 -12.29
CA THR A 493 -0.16 10.99 -13.07
C THR A 493 -1.25 11.40 -14.05
N ASP A 494 -2.20 10.51 -14.36
CA ASP A 494 -3.40 10.78 -15.15
C ASP A 494 -4.54 11.41 -14.34
N HIS A 495 -4.37 11.50 -13.02
CA HIS A 495 -5.35 12.07 -12.09
C HIS A 495 -4.82 13.28 -11.34
N ILE A 496 -3.54 13.26 -10.94
CA ILE A 496 -2.93 14.25 -10.04
C ILE A 496 -1.65 14.80 -10.68
N ALA A 497 -1.57 16.13 -10.79
CA ALA A 497 -0.37 16.84 -11.20
C ALA A 497 0.69 16.81 -10.09
N ASP A 498 1.97 16.91 -10.44
CA ASP A 498 3.06 16.97 -9.46
C ASP A 498 2.86 18.13 -8.48
N GLU A 499 2.45 19.29 -8.99
CA GLU A 499 2.20 20.50 -8.18
C GLU A 499 1.09 20.24 -7.16
N THR A 500 0.00 19.59 -7.55
CA THR A 500 -1.10 19.22 -6.64
C THR A 500 -0.64 18.22 -5.58
N ALA A 501 0.17 17.23 -5.96
CA ALA A 501 0.73 16.26 -5.02
C ALA A 501 1.68 16.93 -4.00
N ILE A 502 2.51 17.88 -4.44
CA ILE A 502 3.40 18.67 -3.57
C ILE A 502 2.58 19.53 -2.61
N LEU A 503 1.58 20.27 -3.11
CA LEU A 503 0.71 21.09 -2.26
C LEU A 503 -0.01 20.26 -1.19
N LEU A 504 -0.50 19.07 -1.55
CA LEU A 504 -1.12 18.16 -0.59
C LEU A 504 -0.10 17.65 0.43
N ALA A 505 1.10 17.25 0.00
CA ALA A 505 2.15 16.78 0.89
C ALA A 505 2.54 17.85 1.91
N ASP A 506 2.66 19.10 1.47
CA ASP A 506 3.05 20.22 2.31
C ASP A 506 1.93 20.59 3.30
N GLU A 507 0.66 20.54 2.87
CA GLU A 507 -0.47 20.75 3.77
C GLU A 507 -0.61 19.62 4.82
N VAL A 508 -0.32 18.37 4.44
CA VAL A 508 -0.26 17.24 5.39
C VAL A 508 0.83 17.47 6.44
N MET A 509 2.01 17.92 6.03
CA MET A 509 3.08 18.28 6.98
C MET A 509 2.67 19.42 7.91
N ALA A 510 2.02 20.45 7.37
CA ALA A 510 1.57 21.60 8.17
C ALA A 510 0.55 21.18 9.24
N VAL A 511 -0.47 20.40 8.87
CA VAL A 511 -1.47 19.89 9.82
C VAL A 511 -0.82 18.94 10.83
N TYR A 512 0.08 18.05 10.39
CA TYR A 512 0.80 17.14 11.29
C TYR A 512 1.58 17.91 12.36
N GLN A 513 2.30 18.96 11.95
CA GLN A 513 3.07 19.82 12.87
C GLN A 513 2.13 20.52 13.87
N GLU A 514 1.08 21.16 13.37
CA GLU A 514 0.08 21.90 14.17
C GLU A 514 -0.49 21.04 15.29
N VAL A 515 -0.98 19.84 14.96
CA VAL A 515 -1.63 18.96 15.95
C VAL A 515 -0.63 18.30 16.90
N SER A 516 0.64 18.23 16.52
CA SER A 516 1.72 17.72 17.37
C SER A 516 2.16 18.74 18.43
N GLU A 517 1.98 20.03 18.17
CA GLU A 517 2.42 21.12 19.06
C GLU A 517 1.38 21.55 20.09
N VAL A 518 0.15 21.07 20.00
CA VAL A 518 -0.91 21.36 20.97
C VAL A 518 -0.48 20.82 22.35
N ASN A 519 0.02 21.70 23.22
CA ASN A 519 0.27 21.35 24.61
C ASN A 519 -1.08 21.02 25.23
N GLY A 520 -1.24 19.80 25.77
CA GLY A 520 -2.48 19.37 26.40
C GLY A 520 -2.93 20.40 27.43
N MET A 521 -4.07 21.03 27.17
CA MET A 521 -4.78 21.88 28.13
C MET A 521 -5.43 21.02 29.20
#